data_AF-A0A2H0BW10-F1
#
_entry.id   AF-A0A2H0BW10-F1
#
_cell.length_a   1.000
_cell.length_b   1.000
_cell.length_c   1.000
_cell.angle_alpha   90.00
_cell.angle_beta   90.00
_cell.angle_gamma   90.00
#
_symmetry.space_group_name_H-M   'P 1'
#
loop_
_entity.id
_entity.type
_entity.pdbx_description
1 polymer ?
#
loop_
_entity_poly.entity_id
_entity_poly.type
_entity_poly.pdbx_seq_one_letter_code
_entity_poly.pdbx_strand_id
1 'polypeptide(L)'
;MSKSDLKARPIFHRKLDSIKAHLTIVFVALAIARFVEDKTNISIRKFIQKLRVIQTGVVTIEGKKYQTQPSIPSDIQQLISKLGGH
;
A
#
# COMPACT_ATOMS: atom_id res chain seq x y z
N MET A 1 -34.30 -2.37 27.65
CA MET A 1 -33.20 -3.33 27.41
C MET A 1 -32.58 -3.66 28.76
N SER A 2 -32.78 -4.86 29.28
CA SER A 2 -32.30 -5.27 30.62
C SER A 2 -30.80 -5.60 30.57
N LYS A 3 -30.06 -5.26 31.64
CA LYS A 3 -28.61 -5.57 31.78
C LYS A 3 -28.27 -7.06 31.62
N SER A 4 -29.25 -7.95 31.78
CA SER A 4 -29.12 -9.40 31.59
C SER A 4 -28.83 -9.81 30.15
N ASP A 5 -29.31 -9.05 29.16
CA ASP A 5 -29.03 -9.29 27.74
C ASP A 5 -27.55 -9.09 27.37
N LEU A 6 -26.83 -8.26 28.14
CA LEU A 6 -25.41 -8.00 27.93
C LEU A 6 -24.54 -9.24 28.21
N LYS A 7 -25.02 -10.19 29.03
CA LYS A 7 -24.27 -11.40 29.41
C LYS A 7 -24.34 -12.50 28.34
N ALA A 8 -25.36 -12.47 27.48
CA ALA A 8 -25.54 -13.44 26.40
C ALA A 8 -24.79 -13.07 25.10
N ARG A 9 -24.24 -11.85 25.01
CA ARG A 9 -23.46 -11.40 23.84
C ARG A 9 -22.02 -11.14 24.25
N PRO A 10 -21.12 -12.14 24.19
CA PRO A 10 -19.70 -11.88 24.24
C PRO A 10 -19.34 -10.97 23.05
N ILE A 11 -19.16 -9.68 23.31
CA ILE A 11 -18.63 -8.72 22.32
C ILE A 11 -17.17 -9.09 21.95
N PHE A 12 -16.56 -10.00 22.72
CA PHE A 12 -15.22 -10.55 22.54
C PHE A 12 -15.12 -11.76 21.60
N HIS A 13 -16.09 -11.99 20.71
CA HIS A 13 -15.93 -13.01 19.66
C HIS A 13 -14.88 -12.65 18.59
N ARG A 14 -14.32 -11.43 18.61
CA ARG A 14 -13.08 -11.16 17.90
C ARG A 14 -11.94 -11.87 18.62
N LYS A 15 -11.43 -12.94 18.02
CA LYS A 15 -10.20 -13.62 18.44
C LYS A 15 -9.13 -12.54 18.64
N LEU A 16 -8.54 -12.50 19.83
CA LEU A 16 -7.47 -11.56 20.19
C LEU A 16 -6.38 -11.51 19.11
N ASP A 17 -6.12 -12.64 18.46
CA ASP A 17 -5.22 -12.77 17.30
C ASP A 17 -5.63 -11.89 16.12
N SER A 18 -6.91 -11.82 15.78
CA SER A 18 -7.42 -10.96 14.69
C SER A 18 -7.25 -9.47 15.01
N ILE A 19 -7.39 -9.08 16.28
CA ILE A 19 -7.16 -7.69 16.72
C ILE A 19 -5.68 -7.35 16.61
N LYS A 20 -4.81 -8.22 17.15
CA LYS A 20 -3.35 -8.04 17.07
C LYS A 20 -2.89 -7.98 15.63
N ALA A 21 -3.31 -8.91 14.79
CA ALA A 21 -2.95 -8.93 13.36
C ALA A 21 -3.36 -7.63 12.66
N HIS A 22 -4.60 -7.15 12.90
CA HIS A 22 -5.07 -5.91 12.30
C HIS A 22 -4.23 -4.70 12.75
N LEU A 23 -3.99 -4.56 14.05
CA LEU A 23 -3.17 -3.47 14.58
C LEU A 23 -1.75 -3.53 14.02
N THR A 24 -1.11 -4.70 14.01
CA THR A 24 0.23 -4.86 13.43
C THR A 24 0.27 -4.41 11.97
N ILE A 25 -0.68 -4.86 11.14
CA ILE A 25 -0.70 -4.50 9.71
C ILE A 25 -0.96 -3.00 9.54
N VAL A 26 -1.91 -2.42 10.27
CA VAL A 26 -2.25 -1.00 10.15
C VAL A 26 -1.10 -0.12 10.62
N PHE A 27 -0.45 -0.45 11.74
CA PHE A 27 0.68 0.32 12.25
C PHE A 27 1.90 0.21 11.33
N VAL A 28 2.20 -0.98 10.80
CA VAL A 28 3.28 -1.16 9.82
C VAL A 28 2.97 -0.37 8.54
N ALA A 29 1.75 -0.44 8.02
CA ALA A 29 1.36 0.32 6.85
C ALA A 29 1.47 1.84 7.08
N LEU A 30 1.07 2.32 8.27
CA LEU A 30 1.20 3.73 8.65
C LEU A 30 2.67 4.15 8.78
N ALA A 31 3.52 3.33 9.40
CA ALA A 31 4.95 3.59 9.53
C ALA A 31 5.64 3.68 8.17
N ILE A 32 5.34 2.75 7.26
CA ILE A 32 5.85 2.76 5.88
C ILE A 32 5.36 4.00 5.14
N ALA A 33 4.08 4.34 5.25
CA ALA A 33 3.53 5.54 4.60
C ALA A 33 4.26 6.80 5.08
N ARG A 34 4.49 6.94 6.38
CA ARG A 34 5.23 8.08 6.96
C ARG A 34 6.68 8.12 6.50
N PHE A 35 7.37 7.00 6.52
CA PHE A 35 8.75 6.90 6.01
C PHE A 35 8.85 7.37 4.55
N VAL A 36 7.91 6.93 3.70
CA VAL A 36 7.88 7.34 2.29
C VAL A 36 7.61 8.83 2.15
N GLU A 37 6.63 9.37 2.88
CA GLU A 37 6.31 10.80 2.87
C GLU A 37 7.50 11.66 3.34
N ASP A 38 8.18 11.25 4.40
CA ASP A 38 9.34 11.96 4.97
C ASP A 38 10.54 11.97 4.00
N LYS A 39 10.80 10.85 3.31
CA LYS A 39 11.92 10.76 2.35
C LYS A 39 11.65 11.46 1.03
N THR A 40 10.38 11.48 0.59
CA THR A 40 10.02 11.98 -0.75
C THR A 40 9.39 13.37 -0.74
N ASN A 41 8.99 13.89 0.42
CA ASN A 41 8.26 15.15 0.60
C ASN A 41 6.97 15.25 -0.23
N ILE A 42 6.37 14.12 -0.59
CA ILE A 42 5.07 14.07 -1.26
C ILE A 42 4.14 13.14 -0.50
N SER A 43 2.83 13.43 -0.54
CA SER A 43 1.85 12.56 0.11
C SER A 43 1.83 11.16 -0.48
N ILE A 44 1.53 10.15 0.35
CA ILE A 44 1.49 8.74 -0.06
C ILE A 44 0.52 8.52 -1.23
N ARG A 45 -0.58 9.29 -1.28
CA ARG A 45 -1.53 9.27 -2.40
C ARG A 45 -0.88 9.69 -3.72
N LYS A 46 -0.13 10.81 -3.72
CA LYS A 46 0.58 11.29 -4.92
C LYS A 46 1.68 10.33 -5.33
N PHE A 47 2.39 9.76 -4.35
CA PHE A 47 3.41 8.74 -4.56
C PHE A 47 2.84 7.52 -5.31
N ILE A 48 1.76 6.93 -4.79
CA ILE A 48 1.08 5.79 -5.41
C ILE A 48 0.55 6.16 -6.81
N GLN A 49 -0.02 7.35 -6.98
CA GLN A 49 -0.55 7.78 -8.27
C GLN A 49 0.54 7.89 -9.34
N LYS A 50 1.73 8.40 -8.97
CA LYS A 50 2.88 8.49 -9.88
C LYS A 50 3.40 7.11 -10.27
N LEU A 51 3.56 6.20 -9.30
CA LEU A 51 4.07 4.86 -9.58
C LEU A 51 3.07 3.98 -10.33
N ARG A 52 1.76 4.16 -10.10
CA ARG A 52 0.71 3.37 -10.76
C ARG A 52 0.77 3.46 -12.29
N VAL A 53 1.28 4.55 -12.86
CA VAL A 53 1.38 4.73 -14.32
C VAL A 53 2.50 3.87 -14.92
N ILE A 54 3.51 3.50 -14.13
CA ILE A 54 4.61 2.64 -14.57
C ILE A 54 4.14 1.19 -14.47
N GLN A 55 3.66 0.64 -15.58
CA GLN A 55 3.27 -0.76 -15.68
C GLN A 55 3.87 -1.37 -16.94
N THR A 56 4.35 -2.61 -16.84
CA THR A 56 4.62 -3.47 -17.99
C THR A 56 3.31 -3.71 -18.75
N GLY A 57 3.25 -3.26 -20.00
CA GLY A 57 2.11 -3.45 -20.88
C GLY A 57 2.33 -4.59 -21.86
N VAL A 58 1.23 -5.17 -22.35
CA VAL A 58 1.26 -6.02 -23.55
C VAL A 58 0.62 -5.23 -24.67
N VAL A 59 1.41 -4.83 -25.66
CA VAL A 59 0.92 -4.11 -26.83
C VAL A 59 0.68 -5.13 -27.95
N THR A 60 -0.51 -5.11 -28.54
CA THR A 60 -0.83 -5.97 -29.69
C THR A 60 -0.64 -5.16 -30.97
N ILE A 61 0.30 -5.57 -31.81
CA ILE A 61 0.53 -4.98 -33.15
C ILE A 61 0.33 -6.12 -34.16
N GLU A 62 -0.59 -5.93 -35.11
CA GLU A 62 -0.90 -6.92 -36.16
C GLU A 62 -1.21 -8.33 -35.61
N GLY A 63 -1.91 -8.42 -34.47
CA GLY A 63 -2.25 -9.69 -33.82
C GLY A 63 -1.12 -10.36 -33.04
N LYS A 64 0.11 -9.83 -33.07
CA LYS A 64 1.22 -10.28 -32.23
C LYS A 64 1.31 -9.46 -30.95
N LYS A 65 1.40 -10.15 -29.81
CA LYS A 65 1.57 -9.56 -28.48
C LYS A 65 3.04 -9.29 -28.22
N TYR A 66 3.40 -8.04 -27.99
CA TYR A 66 4.74 -7.62 -27.59
C TYR A 66 4.70 -7.16 -26.14
N GLN A 67 5.60 -7.71 -25.32
CA GLN A 67 5.80 -7.20 -23.96
C GLN A 67 6.60 -5.90 -24.04
N THR A 68 6.04 -4.82 -23.53
CA THR A 68 6.75 -3.54 -23.44
C THR A 68 7.33 -3.39 -22.04
N GLN A 69 8.63 -3.08 -22.00
CA GLN A 69 9.26 -2.65 -20.75
C GLN A 69 8.77 -1.22 -20.44
N PRO A 70 8.37 -0.94 -19.20
CA PRO A 70 7.91 0.39 -18.84
C PRO A 70 9.10 1.35 -18.88
N SER A 71 8.95 2.44 -19.62
CA SER A 71 9.89 3.55 -19.55
C SER A 71 9.71 4.25 -18.19
N ILE A 72 10.74 4.19 -17.35
CA ILE A 72 10.74 4.85 -16.03
C ILE A 72 11.31 6.26 -16.22
N PRO A 73 10.51 7.32 -16.04
CA PRO A 73 11.00 8.71 -16.14
C PRO A 73 12.10 8.99 -15.12
N SER A 74 13.06 9.85 -15.47
CA SER A 74 14.18 10.29 -14.61
C SER A 74 13.73 10.78 -13.24
N ASP A 75 12.61 11.50 -13.20
CA ASP A 75 12.05 12.08 -11.98
C ASP A 75 11.61 10.99 -11.00
N ILE A 76 11.12 9.85 -11.51
CA ILE A 76 10.71 8.72 -10.69
C ILE A 76 11.93 7.91 -10.23
N GLN A 77 12.96 7.79 -11.06
CA GLN A 77 14.22 7.19 -10.63
C GLN A 77 14.85 7.96 -9.46
N GLN A 78 14.89 9.29 -9.53
CA GLN A 78 15.35 10.15 -8.43
C GLN A 78 14.46 10.06 -7.18
N LEU A 79 13.17 9.81 -7.38
CA LEU A 79 12.22 9.67 -6.27
C LEU A 79 12.38 8.32 -5.56
N ILE A 80 12.61 7.24 -6.31
CA ILE A 80 12.90 5.90 -5.77
C ILE A 80 14.28 5.87 -5.12
N SER A 81 15.29 6.56 -5.67
CA SER A 81 16.63 6.59 -5.09
C SER A 81 16.67 7.20 -3.69
N LYS A 82 15.73 8.12 -3.36
CA LYS A 82 15.56 8.67 -2.00
C LYS A 82 15.08 7.63 -0.97
N LEU A 83 14.52 6.52 -1.43
CA LEU A 83 14.02 5.43 -0.59
C LEU A 83 15.05 4.31 -0.39
N GLY A 84 16.03 4.18 -1.29
CA GLY A 84 17.13 3.25 -1.13
C GLY A 84 18.02 3.66 0.05
N GLY A 85 18.09 2.81 1.08
CA GLY A 85 19.15 2.90 2.07
C GLY A 85 20.51 2.72 1.39
N HIS A 86 21.54 3.36 1.95
CA HIS A 86 22.93 3.17 1.55
C HIS A 86 23.31 1.68 1.47
#